data_AF-A0A961VGI4-F1
#
_entry.id   AF-A0A961VGI4-F1
#
_cell.length_a   1.000
_cell.length_b   1.000
_cell.length_c   1.000
_cell.angle_alpha   90.00
_cell.angle_beta   90.00
_cell.angle_gamma   90.00
#
_symmetry.space_group_name_H-M   'P 1'
#
loop_
_entity.id
_entity.type
_entity.pdbx_description
1 polymer ?
#
loop_
_entity_poly.entity_id
_entity_poly.type
_entity_poly.pdbx_seq_one_letter_code
_entity_poly.pdbx_strand_id
1 'polypeptide(L)'
;MSGLRLDGLRRAMEGVVASVLATCDANGIPNVSMISQVHYVDPERVALSYQFFNKTRRNVMETRRATVLVTDPETLGHFRLALAYEGTETAGPLFESMKAKLAGIASHHGVEDVFRLLGSDVYRVLSVEAVPGPVVPLVTNRPSLLAATRRTCAALDGCADLDELLDCTTACLDRDFGIGCSMVLMAGGEAGRLYAVASRGYPVTGVGAEVAPGEGVIGVAARENAPIRIGHMTREYRYGEALSDSARRSGLVADAPRRIAFPGLAAPRSQIALPIAEAGCVVGVLFAEAGEINCFGYEEEDALALVAGHLAARMALLRQETQEETPAEAMSPAPADGQLTVRYFRADQSVFLDRDYLIKGVAGAILWRLLREHLANGRNEFTTRELRLDPALRLPAHSENLDARLILLRKR
;
A
#
# COMPACT_ATOMS: atom_id res chain seq x y z
N MET A 1 24.05 30.33 9.95
CA MET A 1 24.06 28.92 9.48
C MET A 1 22.95 28.21 10.21
N SER A 2 21.80 27.98 9.57
CA SER A 2 20.72 27.18 10.17
C SER A 2 21.26 25.77 10.43
N GLY A 3 21.14 25.26 11.65
CA GLY A 3 21.57 23.90 11.98
C GLY A 3 20.97 22.89 11.02
N LEU A 4 21.77 21.91 10.57
CA LEU A 4 21.31 20.77 9.79
C LEU A 4 20.22 20.05 10.58
N ARG A 5 19.03 19.95 10.00
CA ARG A 5 17.90 19.21 10.58
C ARG A 5 17.81 17.82 9.98
N LEU A 6 17.36 16.86 10.77
CA LEU A 6 17.23 15.47 10.34
C LEU A 6 16.26 15.31 9.15
N ASP A 7 15.18 16.10 9.12
CA ASP A 7 14.22 16.14 8.00
C ASP A 7 14.89 16.39 6.65
N GLY A 8 15.91 17.26 6.63
CA GLY A 8 16.66 17.58 5.42
C GLY A 8 17.58 16.45 4.93
N LEU A 9 17.72 15.37 5.71
CA LEU A 9 18.60 14.23 5.43
C LEU A 9 17.84 12.96 5.05
N ARG A 10 16.51 13.00 4.91
CA ARG A 10 15.67 11.82 4.59
C ARG A 10 16.18 11.02 3.39
N ARG A 11 16.63 11.69 2.32
CA ARG A 11 17.23 11.01 1.15
C ARG A 11 18.47 10.16 1.49
N ALA A 12 19.31 10.62 2.41
CA ALA A 12 20.48 9.86 2.85
C ALA A 12 20.12 8.59 3.65
N MET A 13 18.86 8.49 4.09
CA MET A 13 18.28 7.37 4.83
C MET A 13 17.43 6.45 3.92
N GLU A 14 17.53 6.62 2.60
CA GLU A 14 16.82 5.76 1.66
C GLU A 14 17.42 4.35 1.53
N GLY A 15 18.60 4.10 2.09
CA GLY A 15 19.28 2.80 2.00
C GLY A 15 19.90 2.54 0.62
N VAL A 16 20.07 3.58 -0.20
CA VAL A 16 20.77 3.52 -1.50
C VAL A 16 22.27 3.35 -1.32
N VAL A 17 22.84 4.06 -0.33
CA VAL A 17 24.25 3.96 0.05
C VAL A 17 24.33 3.35 1.43
N ALA A 18 25.17 2.32 1.58
CA ALA A 18 25.40 1.68 2.86
C ALA A 18 25.96 2.68 3.89
N SER A 19 25.50 2.58 5.13
CA SER A 19 25.88 3.49 6.22
C SER A 19 26.92 2.84 7.12
N VAL A 20 27.79 3.65 7.72
CA VAL A 20 28.84 3.16 8.64
C VAL A 20 28.41 3.43 10.07
N LEU A 21 28.21 2.37 10.83
CA LEU A 21 27.85 2.40 12.25
C LEU A 21 29.10 2.18 13.12
N ALA A 22 29.33 3.08 14.06
CA ALA A 22 30.37 2.99 15.07
C ALA A 22 29.74 2.94 16.48
N THR A 23 30.24 2.03 17.32
CA THR A 23 29.91 1.92 18.74
C THR A 23 31.18 1.69 19.55
N CYS A 24 31.14 1.83 20.87
CA CYS A 24 32.24 1.48 21.76
C CYS A 24 31.74 0.62 22.93
N ASP A 25 32.64 -0.17 23.52
CA ASP A 25 32.37 -0.81 24.81
C ASP A 25 32.62 0.17 25.98
N ALA A 26 32.37 -0.26 27.22
CA ALA A 26 32.60 0.57 28.41
C ALA A 26 34.05 1.04 28.59
N ASN A 27 35.03 0.36 27.99
CA ASN A 27 36.44 0.75 28.02
C ASN A 27 36.82 1.71 26.88
N GLY A 28 35.86 2.07 26.02
CA GLY A 28 36.07 2.95 24.89
C GLY A 28 36.66 2.27 23.65
N ILE A 29 36.72 0.94 23.60
CA ILE A 29 37.24 0.22 22.43
C ILE A 29 36.22 0.31 21.30
N PRO A 30 36.59 0.87 20.12
CA PRO A 30 35.66 1.06 19.04
C PRO A 30 35.31 -0.25 18.33
N ASN A 31 34.11 -0.28 17.77
CA ASN A 31 33.59 -1.30 16.87
C ASN A 31 32.89 -0.60 15.71
N VAL A 32 33.31 -0.90 14.48
CA VAL A 32 32.77 -0.30 13.26
C VAL A 32 32.16 -1.39 12.39
N SER A 33 30.97 -1.13 11.86
CA SER A 33 30.23 -2.07 11.02
C SER A 33 29.51 -1.32 9.92
N MET A 34 29.40 -1.96 8.75
CA MET A 34 28.58 -1.46 7.66
C MET A 34 27.15 -1.95 7.89
N ILE A 35 26.17 -1.06 7.74
CA ILE A 35 24.74 -1.38 7.81
C ILE A 35 24.07 -0.97 6.50
N SER A 36 23.07 -1.75 6.09
CA SER A 36 22.35 -1.53 4.83
C SER A 36 21.45 -0.30 4.87
N GLN A 37 20.97 0.09 6.05
CA GLN A 37 19.96 1.12 6.18
C GLN A 37 20.02 1.83 7.54
N VAL A 38 19.84 3.15 7.49
CA VAL A 38 19.31 3.96 8.59
C VAL A 38 17.89 4.34 8.18
N HIS A 39 16.91 4.13 9.05
CA HIS A 39 15.51 4.49 8.79
C HIS A 39 15.18 5.80 9.49
N TYR A 40 14.65 6.77 8.75
CA TYR A 40 14.07 7.98 9.35
C TYR A 40 12.77 7.63 10.06
N VAL A 41 12.59 8.07 11.31
CA VAL A 41 11.36 7.84 12.10
C VAL A 41 10.57 9.14 12.24
N ASP A 42 11.22 10.16 12.77
CA ASP A 42 10.64 11.48 13.03
C ASP A 42 11.78 12.52 13.08
N PRO A 43 11.51 13.83 13.27
CA PRO A 43 12.54 14.87 13.26
C PRO A 43 13.65 14.71 14.31
N GLU A 44 13.44 13.88 15.33
CA GLU A 44 14.37 13.64 16.44
C GLU A 44 14.93 12.21 16.46
N ARG A 45 14.36 11.28 15.68
CA ARG A 45 14.66 9.84 15.79
C ARG A 45 15.01 9.18 14.46
N VAL A 46 15.90 8.20 14.58
CA VAL A 46 16.19 7.22 13.53
C VAL A 46 16.08 5.81 14.10
N ALA A 47 15.86 4.84 13.23
CA ALA A 47 15.90 3.42 13.59
C ALA A 47 16.96 2.67 12.79
N LEU A 48 17.66 1.75 13.47
CA LEU A 48 18.67 0.88 12.89
C LEU A 48 18.22 -0.59 12.99
N SER A 49 18.55 -1.39 11.98
CA SER A 49 18.18 -2.80 11.96
C SER A 49 18.98 -3.63 12.97
N TYR A 50 18.29 -4.36 13.84
CA TYR A 50 18.90 -5.40 14.67
C TYR A 50 18.77 -6.76 13.97
N GLN A 51 19.90 -7.33 13.54
CA GLN A 51 19.94 -8.60 12.78
C GLN A 51 21.00 -9.56 13.34
N PHE A 52 22.31 -9.27 13.14
CA PHE A 52 23.40 -10.20 13.48
C PHE A 52 24.60 -9.54 14.21
N PHE A 53 24.39 -8.37 14.79
CA PHE A 53 25.48 -7.55 15.30
C PHE A 53 25.81 -7.79 16.78
N ASN A 54 26.24 -8.99 17.16
CA ASN A 54 26.46 -9.35 18.58
C ASN A 54 27.37 -8.36 19.34
N LYS A 55 28.49 -7.93 18.76
CA LYS A 55 29.39 -6.94 19.39
C LYS A 55 28.76 -5.55 19.42
N THR A 56 28.20 -5.08 18.31
CA THR A 56 27.51 -3.78 18.24
C THR A 56 26.36 -3.69 19.22
N ARG A 57 25.52 -4.73 19.30
CA ARG A 57 24.38 -4.84 20.21
C ARG A 57 24.84 -4.79 21.65
N ARG A 58 25.85 -5.57 22.04
CA ARG A 58 26.43 -5.52 23.39
C ARG A 58 26.91 -4.10 23.73
N ASN A 59 27.68 -3.48 22.84
CA ASN A 59 28.16 -2.11 23.00
C ASN A 59 27.01 -1.11 23.20
N VAL A 60 25.94 -1.20 22.40
CA VAL A 60 24.76 -0.33 22.52
C VAL A 60 24.00 -0.57 23.82
N MET A 61 23.81 -1.81 24.25
CA MET A 61 23.12 -2.12 25.50
C MET A 61 23.89 -1.60 26.72
N GLU A 62 25.23 -1.63 26.67
CA GLU A 62 26.11 -1.16 27.74
C GLU A 62 26.24 0.36 27.77
N THR A 63 26.51 0.99 26.62
CA THR A 63 26.84 2.42 26.55
C THR A 63 25.66 3.32 26.18
N ARG A 64 24.59 2.74 25.64
CA ARG A 64 23.43 3.45 25.07
C ARG A 64 23.79 4.45 23.97
N ARG A 65 24.97 4.32 23.36
CA ARG A 65 25.51 5.29 22.39
C ARG A 65 25.92 4.61 21.10
N ALA A 66 25.69 5.32 20.01
CA ALA A 66 26.16 4.96 18.69
C ALA A 66 26.48 6.23 17.90
N THR A 67 27.21 6.07 16.81
CA THR A 67 27.40 7.10 15.80
C THR A 67 27.23 6.45 14.44
N VAL A 68 26.48 7.09 13.55
CA VAL A 68 26.30 6.58 12.20
C VAL A 68 26.66 7.65 11.18
N LEU A 69 27.33 7.25 10.11
CA LEU A 69 27.60 8.05 8.94
C LEU A 69 26.61 7.68 7.83
N VAL A 70 25.81 8.64 7.41
CA VAL A 70 24.89 8.52 6.26
C VAL A 70 25.41 9.35 5.10
N THR A 71 25.07 8.92 3.87
CA THR A 71 25.51 9.60 2.65
C THR A 71 24.29 9.88 1.78
N ASP A 72 24.10 11.14 1.39
CA ASP A 72 23.06 11.50 0.42
C ASP A 72 23.49 10.98 -0.97
N PRO A 73 22.68 10.13 -1.62
CA PRO A 73 23.07 9.46 -2.86
C PRO A 73 23.15 10.39 -4.07
N GLU A 74 22.52 11.57 -4.02
CA GLU A 74 22.47 12.51 -5.15
C GLU A 74 23.55 13.57 -5.06
N THR A 75 23.81 14.04 -3.83
CA THR A 75 24.80 15.10 -3.59
C THR A 75 26.14 14.55 -3.14
N LEU A 76 26.23 13.27 -2.76
CA LEU A 76 27.39 12.66 -2.11
C LEU A 76 27.76 13.30 -0.76
N GLY A 77 26.89 14.16 -0.22
CA GLY A 77 27.09 14.78 1.09
C GLY A 77 27.11 13.73 2.20
N HIS A 78 28.12 13.79 3.06
CA HIS A 78 28.27 12.90 4.21
C HIS A 78 27.81 13.59 5.49
N PHE A 79 27.01 12.89 6.29
CA PHE A 79 26.48 13.41 7.55
C PHE A 79 26.69 12.40 8.66
N ARG A 80 27.26 12.86 9.77
CA ARG A 80 27.49 12.08 10.98
C ARG A 80 26.40 12.40 11.99
N LEU A 81 25.72 11.35 12.46
CA LEU A 81 24.66 11.42 13.45
C LEU A 81 25.19 10.82 14.76
N ALA A 82 25.17 11.60 15.85
CA ALA A 82 25.40 11.07 17.19
C ALA A 82 24.07 10.56 17.76
N LEU A 83 24.05 9.33 18.25
CA LEU A 83 22.82 8.61 18.59
C LEU A 83 22.79 8.18 20.06
N ALA A 84 21.61 8.29 20.68
CA ALA A 84 21.29 7.74 21.98
C ALA A 84 20.17 6.68 21.84
N TYR A 85 20.44 5.46 22.26
CA TYR A 85 19.49 4.35 22.17
C TYR A 85 18.31 4.53 23.13
N GLU A 86 17.09 4.43 22.62
CA GLU A 86 15.85 4.57 23.39
C GLU A 86 15.14 3.22 23.60
N GLY A 87 15.12 2.33 22.61
CA GLY A 87 14.44 1.04 22.72
C GLY A 87 14.54 0.17 21.47
N THR A 88 13.98 -1.04 21.53
CA THR A 88 13.82 -1.93 20.37
C THR A 88 12.35 -2.21 20.17
N GLU A 89 11.86 -2.01 18.95
CA GLU A 89 10.54 -2.47 18.52
C GLU A 89 10.67 -3.80 17.77
N THR A 90 9.92 -4.82 18.17
CA THR A 90 9.95 -6.16 17.54
C THR A 90 8.68 -6.49 16.76
N ALA A 91 7.75 -5.56 16.69
CA ALA A 91 6.49 -5.64 15.95
C ALA A 91 5.95 -4.22 15.71
N GLY A 92 4.92 -4.11 14.86
CA GLY A 92 4.23 -2.85 14.57
C GLY A 92 4.74 -2.12 13.32
N PRO A 93 4.22 -0.91 13.05
CA PRO A 93 4.43 -0.15 11.82
C PRO A 93 5.90 0.02 11.43
N LEU A 94 6.73 0.50 12.35
CA LEU A 94 8.16 0.75 12.10
C LEU A 94 8.89 -0.56 11.78
N PHE A 95 8.59 -1.62 12.53
CA PHE A 95 9.19 -2.93 12.31
C PHE A 95 8.84 -3.50 10.94
N GLU A 96 7.56 -3.47 10.55
CA GLU A 96 7.13 -4.01 9.24
C GLU A 96 7.60 -3.16 8.06
N SER A 97 7.66 -1.83 8.21
CA SER A 97 8.25 -0.92 7.21
C SER A 97 9.73 -1.21 7.00
N MET A 98 10.50 -1.33 8.09
CA MET A 98 11.92 -1.68 8.01
C MET A 98 12.15 -3.09 7.46
N LYS A 99 11.32 -4.06 7.85
CA LYS A 99 11.37 -5.44 7.34
C LYS A 99 11.12 -5.50 5.83
N ALA A 100 10.11 -4.79 5.32
CA ALA A 100 9.83 -4.73 3.90
C ALA A 100 10.99 -4.11 3.11
N LYS A 101 11.57 -3.02 3.62
CA LYS A 101 12.74 -2.37 3.01
C LYS A 101 13.98 -3.27 3.04
N LEU A 102 14.20 -4.03 4.11
CA LEU A 102 15.31 -4.97 4.24
C LEU A 102 15.19 -6.19 3.33
N ALA A 103 13.99 -6.78 3.20
CA ALA A 103 13.72 -7.81 2.22
C ALA A 103 14.08 -7.31 0.80
N GLY A 104 13.78 -6.02 0.53
CA GLY A 104 14.28 -5.20 -0.58
C GLY A 104 15.73 -5.51 -0.97
N ILE A 105 16.60 -5.39 0.02
CA ILE A 105 18.05 -5.41 -0.12
C ILE A 105 18.55 -6.87 -0.20
N ALA A 106 17.95 -7.79 0.55
CA ALA A 106 18.37 -9.19 0.62
C ALA A 106 18.21 -9.94 -0.72
N SER A 107 17.15 -9.65 -1.50
CA SER A 107 16.89 -10.30 -2.80
C SER A 107 17.99 -10.08 -3.85
N HIS A 108 18.88 -9.10 -3.69
CA HIS A 108 20.03 -8.88 -4.59
C HIS A 108 21.25 -9.74 -4.27
N HIS A 109 21.37 -10.24 -3.04
CA HIS A 109 22.55 -10.97 -2.58
C HIS A 109 22.33 -12.47 -2.44
N GLY A 110 21.12 -12.98 -2.69
CA GLY A 110 20.82 -14.42 -2.61
C GLY A 110 20.92 -15.00 -1.20
N VAL A 111 20.74 -14.16 -0.18
CA VAL A 111 20.93 -14.46 1.26
C VAL A 111 19.63 -14.27 2.04
N GLU A 112 18.50 -14.53 1.38
CA GLU A 112 17.14 -14.31 1.90
C GLU A 112 16.92 -15.05 3.25
N ASP A 113 17.44 -16.27 3.39
CA ASP A 113 17.36 -17.06 4.64
C ASP A 113 18.25 -16.53 5.79
N VAL A 114 19.23 -15.67 5.46
CA VAL A 114 20.19 -15.13 6.43
C VAL A 114 19.76 -13.75 6.91
N PHE A 115 19.02 -12.94 6.14
CA PHE A 115 18.71 -11.55 6.49
C PHE A 115 17.37 -11.39 7.23
N ARG A 116 17.28 -11.91 8.46
CA ARG A 116 16.09 -11.73 9.31
C ARG A 116 16.20 -10.50 10.22
N LEU A 117 15.24 -9.58 10.11
CA LEU A 117 15.07 -8.50 11.09
C LEU A 117 14.60 -9.07 12.43
N LEU A 118 15.41 -8.89 13.48
CA LEU A 118 15.07 -9.25 14.87
C LEU A 118 14.40 -8.11 15.63
N GLY A 119 14.66 -6.87 15.24
CA GLY A 119 14.03 -5.68 15.81
C GLY A 119 14.48 -4.39 15.14
N SER A 120 13.74 -3.32 15.40
CA SER A 120 14.05 -1.95 15.00
C SER A 120 14.58 -1.21 16.23
N ASP A 121 15.88 -0.98 16.30
CA ASP A 121 16.48 -0.22 17.39
C ASP A 121 16.27 1.27 17.15
N VAL A 122 15.50 1.92 18.02
CA VAL A 122 15.16 3.34 17.95
C VAL A 122 16.21 4.15 18.70
N TYR A 123 16.69 5.21 18.06
CA TYR A 123 17.68 6.12 18.60
C TYR A 123 17.21 7.56 18.47
N ARG A 124 17.38 8.34 19.54
CA ARG A 124 17.34 9.79 19.47
C ARG A 124 18.62 10.33 18.86
N VAL A 125 18.48 11.25 17.92
CA VAL A 125 19.58 11.99 17.30
C VAL A 125 19.98 13.14 18.22
N LEU A 126 21.21 13.10 18.71
CA LEU A 126 21.78 14.09 19.62
C LEU A 126 22.42 15.26 18.87
N SER A 127 23.04 14.98 17.74
CA SER A 127 23.63 15.99 16.87
C SER A 127 23.79 15.47 15.44
N VAL A 128 23.82 16.43 14.51
CA VAL A 128 24.05 16.21 13.08
C VAL A 128 25.23 17.07 12.66
N GLU A 129 26.26 16.43 12.10
CA GLU A 129 27.48 17.07 11.64
C GLU A 129 27.68 16.78 10.15
N ALA A 130 27.82 17.81 9.32
CA ALA A 130 28.30 17.64 7.95
C ALA A 130 29.79 17.28 7.97
N VAL A 131 30.14 16.17 7.33
CA VAL A 131 31.52 15.70 7.25
C VAL A 131 32.17 16.27 5.98
N PRO A 132 33.36 16.91 6.07
CA PRO A 132 34.05 17.42 4.90
C PRO A 132 34.32 16.34 3.86
N GLY A 133 33.99 16.64 2.61
CA GLY A 133 34.15 15.71 1.48
C GLY A 133 33.69 16.34 0.17
N PRO A 134 33.90 15.66 -0.97
CA PRO A 134 33.37 16.09 -2.25
C PRO A 134 31.83 16.06 -2.21
N VAL A 135 31.21 17.15 -2.66
CA VAL A 135 29.76 17.28 -2.77
C VAL A 135 29.41 17.75 -4.18
N VAL A 136 28.37 17.16 -4.76
CA VAL A 136 27.80 17.56 -6.04
C VAL A 136 26.54 18.38 -5.78
N PRO A 137 26.30 19.48 -6.51
CA PRO A 137 25.06 20.25 -6.38
C PRO A 137 23.84 19.38 -6.69
N LEU A 138 22.80 19.51 -5.87
CA LEU A 138 21.53 18.84 -6.10
C LEU A 138 20.87 19.37 -7.39
N VAL A 139 20.42 18.48 -8.26
CA VAL A 139 19.60 18.84 -9.41
C VAL A 139 18.15 19.02 -8.96
N THR A 140 17.63 20.25 -9.04
CA THR A 140 16.32 20.63 -8.49
C THR A 140 15.17 20.63 -9.49
N ASN A 141 15.29 19.94 -10.62
CA ASN A 141 14.27 19.99 -11.68
C ASN A 141 13.07 19.03 -11.45
N ARG A 142 12.75 18.72 -10.19
CA ARG A 142 11.63 17.83 -9.87
C ARG A 142 10.31 18.61 -9.81
N PRO A 143 9.19 18.01 -10.28
CA PRO A 143 7.88 18.59 -10.07
C PRO A 143 7.61 18.83 -8.57
N SER A 144 6.89 19.91 -8.25
CA SER A 144 6.50 20.17 -6.86
C SER A 144 5.43 19.17 -6.43
N LEU A 145 5.81 18.24 -5.55
CA LEU A 145 4.90 17.25 -4.98
C LEU A 145 3.75 17.90 -4.19
N LEU A 146 4.03 18.97 -3.42
CA LEU A 146 2.99 19.71 -2.71
C LEU A 146 1.98 20.34 -3.69
N ALA A 147 2.45 20.89 -4.81
CA ALA A 147 1.55 21.42 -5.84
C ALA A 147 0.74 20.30 -6.52
N ALA A 148 1.33 19.12 -6.73
CA ALA A 148 0.65 17.94 -7.24
C ALA A 148 -0.44 17.47 -6.26
N THR A 149 -0.11 17.28 -4.97
CA THR A 149 -1.07 16.95 -3.91
C THR A 149 -2.23 17.93 -3.88
N ARG A 150 -1.96 19.25 -3.89
CA ARG A 150 -3.01 20.28 -3.89
C ARG A 150 -3.95 20.15 -5.09
N ARG A 151 -3.40 19.95 -6.31
CA ARG A 151 -4.23 19.79 -7.53
C ARG A 151 -5.05 18.51 -7.49
N THR A 152 -4.47 17.42 -6.99
CA THR A 152 -5.19 16.16 -6.78
C THR A 152 -6.34 16.34 -5.80
N CYS A 153 -6.11 16.90 -4.61
CA CYS A 153 -7.17 17.16 -3.63
C CYS A 153 -8.30 18.00 -4.22
N ALA A 154 -7.97 19.09 -4.93
CA ALA A 154 -8.97 19.94 -5.58
C ALA A 154 -9.78 19.20 -6.66
N ALA A 155 -9.18 18.26 -7.38
CA ALA A 155 -9.91 17.42 -8.34
C ALA A 155 -10.84 16.42 -7.63
N LEU A 156 -10.39 15.82 -6.52
CA LEU A 156 -11.20 14.89 -5.72
C LEU A 156 -12.39 15.58 -5.03
N ASP A 157 -12.28 16.87 -4.72
CA ASP A 157 -13.38 17.67 -4.18
C ASP A 157 -14.52 17.86 -5.18
N GLY A 158 -14.22 17.80 -6.48
CA GLY A 158 -15.20 17.96 -7.56
C GLY A 158 -15.95 16.69 -7.96
N CYS A 159 -15.57 15.52 -7.43
CA CYS A 159 -16.23 14.25 -7.75
C CYS A 159 -17.59 14.13 -7.09
N ALA A 160 -18.59 13.69 -7.87
CA ALA A 160 -19.99 13.59 -7.45
C ALA A 160 -20.35 12.24 -6.82
N ASP A 161 -19.62 11.17 -7.14
CA ASP A 161 -19.81 9.86 -6.53
C ASP A 161 -18.51 9.12 -6.27
N LEU A 162 -18.61 7.99 -5.55
CA LEU A 162 -17.45 7.20 -5.14
C LEU A 162 -16.74 6.54 -6.34
N ASP A 163 -17.46 6.23 -7.42
CA ASP A 163 -16.87 5.61 -8.61
C ASP A 163 -15.96 6.61 -9.35
N GLU A 164 -16.48 7.82 -9.58
CA GLU A 164 -15.74 8.94 -10.13
C GLU A 164 -14.54 9.30 -9.26
N LEU A 165 -14.71 9.34 -7.93
CA LEU A 165 -13.65 9.65 -6.98
C LEU A 165 -12.45 8.69 -7.10
N LEU A 166 -12.72 7.38 -7.18
CA LEU A 166 -11.69 6.35 -7.27
C LEU A 166 -10.93 6.41 -8.61
N ASP A 167 -11.64 6.61 -9.72
CA ASP A 167 -11.02 6.74 -11.03
C ASP A 167 -10.25 8.06 -11.18
N CYS A 168 -10.81 9.16 -10.66
CA CYS A 168 -10.16 10.47 -10.58
C CYS A 168 -8.85 10.38 -9.80
N THR A 169 -8.81 9.65 -8.69
CA THR A 169 -7.59 9.44 -7.90
C THR A 169 -6.46 8.88 -8.75
N THR A 170 -6.67 7.73 -9.40
CA THR A 170 -5.63 7.11 -10.23
C THR A 170 -5.24 7.98 -11.42
N ALA A 171 -6.21 8.68 -12.03
CA ALA A 171 -5.95 9.63 -13.12
C ALA A 171 -5.09 10.82 -12.69
N CYS A 172 -5.31 11.35 -11.48
CA CYS A 172 -4.50 12.44 -10.93
C CYS A 172 -3.09 11.98 -10.58
N LEU A 173 -2.90 10.74 -10.09
CA LEU A 173 -1.55 10.22 -9.84
C LEU A 173 -0.71 10.13 -11.13
N ASP A 174 -1.31 9.68 -12.22
CA ASP A 174 -0.65 9.67 -13.53
C ASP A 174 -0.34 11.10 -14.00
N ARG A 175 -1.35 11.98 -14.04
CA ARG A 175 -1.23 13.35 -14.56
C ARG A 175 -0.31 14.25 -13.74
N ASP A 176 -0.46 14.27 -12.42
CA ASP A 176 0.15 15.26 -11.54
C ASP A 176 1.44 14.78 -10.86
N PHE A 177 1.58 13.46 -10.66
CA PHE A 177 2.77 12.85 -10.06
C PHE A 177 3.63 12.08 -11.08
N GLY A 178 3.13 11.81 -12.29
CA GLY A 178 3.82 10.97 -13.27
C GLY A 178 3.79 9.49 -12.91
N ILE A 179 2.87 9.07 -12.04
CA ILE A 179 2.76 7.67 -11.57
C ILE A 179 1.83 6.92 -12.53
N GLY A 180 2.41 6.32 -13.56
CA GLY A 180 1.66 5.66 -14.62
C GLY A 180 0.89 4.41 -14.18
N CYS A 181 1.40 3.67 -13.18
CA CYS A 181 0.79 2.42 -12.68
C CYS A 181 0.30 2.60 -11.23
N SER A 182 -1.02 2.67 -11.04
CA SER A 182 -1.64 2.84 -9.73
C SER A 182 -3.00 2.16 -9.64
N MET A 183 -3.38 1.76 -8.42
CA MET A 183 -4.67 1.16 -8.14
C MET A 183 -5.18 1.59 -6.77
N VAL A 184 -6.50 1.57 -6.62
CA VAL A 184 -7.17 1.67 -5.33
C VAL A 184 -7.80 0.34 -5.00
N LEU A 185 -7.50 -0.17 -3.82
CA LEU A 185 -8.14 -1.35 -3.26
C LEU A 185 -9.04 -0.94 -2.09
N MET A 186 -10.18 -1.60 -1.97
CA MET A 186 -11.14 -1.37 -0.90
C MET A 186 -11.27 -2.62 -0.03
N ALA A 187 -11.39 -2.44 1.28
CA ALA A 187 -11.71 -3.53 2.18
C ALA A 187 -13.10 -4.09 1.85
N GLY A 188 -13.24 -5.43 1.88
CA GLY A 188 -14.51 -6.08 1.58
C GLY A 188 -14.74 -7.43 2.28
N GLY A 189 -15.84 -7.55 3.02
CA GLY A 189 -16.35 -8.81 3.56
C GLY A 189 -15.51 -9.44 4.68
N GLU A 190 -15.82 -10.70 5.02
CA GLU A 190 -15.14 -11.45 6.09
C GLU A 190 -13.66 -11.71 5.78
N ALA A 191 -12.86 -11.76 6.85
CA ALA A 191 -11.42 -12.02 6.88
C ALA A 191 -10.49 -10.90 6.37
N GLY A 192 -10.96 -9.64 6.27
CA GLY A 192 -10.09 -8.48 6.06
C GLY A 192 -9.44 -8.39 4.67
N ARG A 193 -10.05 -9.02 3.65
CA ARG A 193 -9.55 -8.99 2.27
C ARG A 193 -9.78 -7.64 1.61
N LEU A 194 -8.87 -7.29 0.70
CA LEU A 194 -8.94 -6.10 -0.15
C LEU A 194 -9.28 -6.49 -1.58
N TYR A 195 -10.03 -5.64 -2.28
CA TYR A 195 -10.43 -5.84 -3.68
C TYR A 195 -10.02 -4.63 -4.49
N ALA A 196 -9.35 -4.83 -5.63
CA ALA A 196 -9.07 -3.75 -6.56
C ALA A 196 -10.39 -3.17 -7.11
N VAL A 197 -10.61 -1.88 -6.95
CA VAL A 197 -11.82 -1.16 -7.41
C VAL A 197 -11.50 -0.07 -8.43
N ALA A 198 -10.26 0.40 -8.51
CA ALA A 198 -9.79 1.28 -9.58
C ALA A 198 -8.35 0.91 -9.91
N SER A 199 -7.98 1.04 -11.18
CA SER A 199 -6.71 0.56 -11.70
C SER A 199 -6.35 1.32 -12.97
N ARG A 200 -5.09 1.74 -13.10
CA ARG A 200 -4.57 2.51 -14.21
C ARG A 200 -3.15 2.08 -14.56
N GLY A 201 -2.83 2.07 -15.86
CA GLY A 201 -1.48 1.81 -16.39
C GLY A 201 -1.13 0.34 -16.58
N TYR A 202 -1.96 -0.57 -16.09
CA TYR A 202 -1.71 -2.01 -16.19
C TYR A 202 -2.23 -2.60 -17.51
N PRO A 203 -1.63 -3.71 -17.99
CA PRO A 203 -2.08 -4.39 -19.22
C PRO A 203 -3.52 -4.92 -19.15
N VAL A 204 -3.98 -5.23 -17.93
CA VAL A 204 -5.35 -5.64 -17.62
C VAL A 204 -5.84 -4.85 -16.42
N THR A 205 -7.14 -4.56 -16.33
CA THR A 205 -7.68 -3.74 -15.23
C THR A 205 -7.50 -4.42 -13.87
N GLY A 206 -7.71 -5.74 -13.82
CA GLY A 206 -7.65 -6.52 -12.58
C GLY A 206 -8.69 -6.09 -11.52
N VAL A 207 -9.71 -5.33 -11.89
CA VAL A 207 -10.80 -4.94 -10.97
C VAL A 207 -11.44 -6.19 -10.39
N GLY A 208 -11.49 -6.28 -9.07
CA GLY A 208 -11.93 -7.46 -8.31
C GLY A 208 -10.84 -8.48 -8.01
N ALA A 209 -9.59 -8.26 -8.40
CA ALA A 209 -8.46 -8.99 -7.85
C ALA A 209 -8.43 -8.83 -6.32
N GLU A 210 -8.17 -9.94 -5.62
CA GLU A 210 -8.20 -10.01 -4.17
C GLU A 210 -6.79 -10.01 -3.60
N VAL A 211 -6.58 -9.28 -2.50
CA VAL A 211 -5.36 -9.33 -1.69
C VAL A 211 -5.72 -9.72 -0.26
N ALA A 212 -5.05 -10.73 0.29
CA ALA A 212 -5.26 -11.17 1.65
C ALA A 212 -4.54 -10.26 2.67
N PRO A 213 -5.00 -10.21 3.94
CA PRO A 213 -4.25 -9.53 5.01
C PRO A 213 -2.80 -10.02 5.09
N GLY A 214 -1.86 -9.07 5.18
CA GLY A 214 -0.43 -9.38 5.24
C GLY A 214 0.19 -9.91 3.93
N GLU A 215 -0.57 -10.03 2.84
CA GLU A 215 -0.04 -10.43 1.53
C GLU A 215 0.58 -9.24 0.80
N GLY A 216 1.89 -9.33 0.52
CA GLY A 216 2.64 -8.26 -0.14
C GLY A 216 2.60 -6.93 0.62
N VAL A 217 3.05 -5.85 -0.02
CA VAL A 217 3.10 -4.51 0.60
C VAL A 217 1.71 -3.95 0.90
N ILE A 218 0.69 -4.30 0.11
CA ILE A 218 -0.71 -3.87 0.22
C ILE A 218 -1.33 -4.49 1.47
N GLY A 219 -1.22 -5.81 1.62
CA GLY A 219 -1.80 -6.51 2.77
C GLY A 219 -1.10 -6.15 4.07
N VAL A 220 0.21 -5.90 4.04
CA VAL A 220 0.96 -5.42 5.22
C VAL A 220 0.57 -3.97 5.56
N ALA A 221 0.51 -3.07 4.57
CA ALA A 221 0.11 -1.68 4.82
C ALA A 221 -1.28 -1.57 5.44
N ALA A 222 -2.23 -2.39 4.96
CA ALA A 222 -3.57 -2.44 5.53
C ALA A 222 -3.60 -3.02 6.95
N ARG A 223 -2.82 -4.08 7.22
CA ARG A 223 -2.80 -4.72 8.55
C ARG A 223 -2.19 -3.82 9.61
N GLU A 224 -1.08 -3.15 9.27
CA GLU A 224 -0.34 -2.29 10.21
C GLU A 224 -0.88 -0.85 10.26
N ASN A 225 -1.81 -0.50 9.36
CA ASN A 225 -2.26 0.87 9.13
C ASN A 225 -1.07 1.85 8.99
N ALA A 226 -0.12 1.48 8.13
CA ALA A 226 1.11 2.24 7.91
C ALA A 226 1.57 2.15 6.45
N PRO A 227 2.20 3.21 5.91
CA PRO A 227 2.82 3.14 4.60
C PRO A 227 3.89 2.04 4.54
N ILE A 228 3.87 1.25 3.46
CA ILE A 228 4.92 0.27 3.15
C ILE A 228 5.50 0.61 1.79
N ARG A 229 6.82 0.81 1.76
CA ARG A 229 7.54 1.28 0.58
C ARG A 229 8.77 0.44 0.33
N ILE A 230 8.96 0.03 -0.92
CA ILE A 230 10.12 -0.73 -1.36
C ILE A 230 10.71 -0.02 -2.59
N GLY A 231 11.98 0.38 -2.47
CA GLY A 231 12.71 1.07 -3.55
C GLY A 231 13.37 0.16 -4.58
N HIS A 232 13.32 -1.15 -4.37
CA HIS A 232 13.99 -2.17 -5.19
C HIS A 232 13.11 -3.41 -5.39
N MET A 233 13.45 -4.25 -6.37
CA MET A 233 12.66 -5.43 -6.74
C MET A 233 12.81 -6.56 -5.70
N THR A 234 11.70 -7.05 -5.14
CA THR A 234 11.64 -8.14 -4.15
C THR A 234 10.80 -9.31 -4.59
N ARG A 235 11.28 -10.53 -4.36
CA ARG A 235 10.51 -11.75 -4.66
C ARG A 235 9.44 -12.04 -3.59
N GLU A 236 9.74 -11.75 -2.32
CA GLU A 236 8.87 -11.98 -1.17
C GLU A 236 7.56 -11.18 -1.20
N TYR A 237 7.57 -10.03 -1.88
CA TYR A 237 6.43 -9.10 -1.94
C TYR A 237 5.70 -9.11 -3.29
N ARG A 238 5.97 -10.10 -4.15
CA ARG A 238 5.24 -10.25 -5.42
C ARG A 238 3.80 -10.66 -5.19
N TYR A 239 2.89 -10.00 -5.89
CA TYR A 239 1.50 -10.45 -6.02
C TYR A 239 1.43 -11.47 -7.15
N GLY A 240 0.97 -12.68 -6.82
CA GLY A 240 0.78 -13.76 -7.78
C GLY A 240 1.51 -15.03 -7.39
N GLU A 241 0.74 -16.02 -6.95
CA GLU A 241 0.78 -17.48 -7.18
C GLU A 241 2.12 -18.24 -7.41
N ALA A 242 3.32 -17.66 -7.23
CA ALA A 242 4.57 -18.36 -7.52
C ALA A 242 4.79 -19.59 -6.60
N LEU A 243 4.17 -19.61 -5.42
CA LEU A 243 4.18 -20.77 -4.53
C LEU A 243 3.00 -21.74 -4.76
N SER A 244 1.88 -21.30 -5.36
CA SER A 244 0.70 -22.16 -5.56
C SER A 244 0.70 -22.86 -6.93
N ASP A 245 1.27 -22.24 -7.97
CA ASP A 245 1.28 -22.80 -9.33
C ASP A 245 2.17 -24.05 -9.47
N SER A 246 3.26 -24.15 -8.70
CA SER A 246 4.13 -25.33 -8.72
C SER A 246 3.51 -26.51 -7.98
N ALA A 247 2.75 -26.27 -6.92
CA ALA A 247 2.00 -27.29 -6.19
C ALA A 247 0.76 -27.76 -6.98
N ARG A 248 0.10 -26.85 -7.72
CA ARG A 248 -1.03 -27.15 -8.62
C ARG A 248 -0.61 -27.94 -9.85
N ARG A 249 0.49 -27.57 -10.52
CA ARG A 249 1.07 -28.36 -11.62
C ARG A 249 1.49 -29.77 -11.19
N SER A 250 1.75 -29.95 -9.90
CA SER A 250 2.08 -31.24 -9.28
C SER A 250 0.85 -32.00 -8.73
N GLY A 251 -0.37 -31.46 -8.90
CA GLY A 251 -1.62 -32.11 -8.49
C GLY A 251 -1.82 -32.24 -6.96
N LEU A 252 -1.06 -31.49 -6.15
CA LEU A 252 -1.05 -31.63 -4.69
C LEU A 252 -2.16 -30.83 -3.96
N VAL A 253 -2.89 -29.97 -4.68
CA VAL A 253 -3.94 -29.10 -4.12
C VAL A 253 -5.17 -29.15 -5.04
N ALA A 254 -6.37 -29.26 -4.46
CA ALA A 254 -7.63 -29.18 -5.19
C ALA A 254 -7.75 -27.86 -5.96
N ASP A 255 -8.51 -27.88 -7.06
CA ASP A 255 -8.74 -26.73 -7.94
C ASP A 255 -9.19 -25.52 -7.10
N ALA A 256 -8.32 -24.53 -6.94
CA ALA A 256 -8.65 -23.34 -6.18
C ALA A 256 -9.74 -22.55 -6.93
N PRO A 257 -10.64 -21.84 -6.24
CA PRO A 257 -11.68 -21.04 -6.90
C PRO A 257 -11.04 -20.10 -7.92
N ARG A 258 -11.59 -20.01 -9.13
CA ARG A 258 -11.12 -19.10 -10.19
C ARG A 258 -11.01 -17.68 -9.62
N ARG A 259 -9.79 -17.14 -9.59
CA ARG A 259 -9.48 -15.79 -9.11
C ARG A 259 -9.19 -14.89 -10.29
N ILE A 260 -9.56 -13.62 -10.12
CA ILE A 260 -9.17 -12.55 -11.04
C ILE A 260 -7.67 -12.32 -10.83
N ALA A 261 -6.90 -12.38 -11.92
CA ALA A 261 -5.47 -12.15 -11.86
C ALA A 261 -5.18 -10.74 -11.35
N PHE A 262 -4.21 -10.63 -10.44
CA PHE A 262 -3.75 -9.33 -9.96
C PHE A 262 -3.05 -8.58 -11.10
N PRO A 263 -3.37 -7.30 -11.36
CA PRO A 263 -2.95 -6.61 -12.57
C PRO A 263 -1.51 -6.07 -12.52
N GLY A 264 -0.74 -6.38 -11.48
CA GLY A 264 0.59 -5.81 -11.26
C GLY A 264 1.60 -6.05 -12.41
N LEU A 265 2.61 -5.20 -12.47
CA LEU A 265 3.77 -5.30 -13.34
C LEU A 265 4.46 -6.65 -13.14
N ALA A 266 5.01 -7.20 -14.22
CA ALA A 266 5.76 -8.47 -14.15
C ALA A 266 7.08 -8.33 -13.35
N ALA A 267 7.69 -7.14 -13.39
CA ALA A 267 8.96 -6.84 -12.75
C ALA A 267 8.98 -5.41 -12.18
N PRO A 268 8.16 -5.09 -11.17
CA PRO A 268 8.19 -3.79 -10.51
C PRO A 268 9.54 -3.62 -9.83
N ARG A 269 10.14 -2.44 -10.00
CA ARG A 269 11.43 -2.10 -9.39
C ARG A 269 11.29 -1.15 -8.22
N SER A 270 10.13 -0.55 -8.02
CA SER A 270 9.74 0.08 -6.77
C SER A 270 8.22 0.03 -6.59
N GLN A 271 7.77 0.03 -5.33
CA GLN A 271 6.38 -0.07 -4.93
C GLN A 271 6.11 0.79 -3.70
N ILE A 272 4.90 1.32 -3.60
CA ILE A 272 4.40 1.99 -2.40
C ILE A 272 2.92 1.61 -2.17
N ALA A 273 2.59 1.26 -0.94
CA ALA A 273 1.24 1.01 -0.48
C ALA A 273 0.92 1.92 0.71
N LEU A 274 -0.18 2.65 0.63
CA LEU A 274 -0.60 3.63 1.62
C LEU A 274 -2.01 3.27 2.12
N PRO A 275 -2.22 3.12 3.43
CA PRO A 275 -3.55 2.87 3.96
C PRO A 275 -4.46 4.08 3.70
N ILE A 276 -5.68 3.79 3.27
CA ILE A 276 -6.79 4.74 3.25
C ILE A 276 -7.58 4.42 4.53
N ALA A 277 -7.49 5.30 5.53
CA ALA A 277 -8.03 5.05 6.86
C ALA A 277 -9.06 6.09 7.30
N GLU A 278 -10.13 5.63 7.92
CA GLU A 278 -11.20 6.42 8.52
C GLU A 278 -11.25 6.11 10.02
N ALA A 279 -11.12 7.12 10.88
CA ALA A 279 -11.11 6.98 12.35
C ALA A 279 -10.16 5.87 12.89
N GLY A 280 -9.03 5.65 12.22
CA GLY A 280 -8.04 4.62 12.59
C GLY A 280 -8.32 3.23 12.02
N CYS A 281 -9.43 3.03 11.31
CA CYS A 281 -9.77 1.80 10.61
C CYS A 281 -9.41 1.91 9.13
N VAL A 282 -8.70 0.91 8.60
CA VAL A 282 -8.33 0.88 7.17
C VAL A 282 -9.53 0.46 6.33
N VAL A 283 -10.01 1.37 5.48
CA VAL A 283 -11.13 1.15 4.54
C VAL A 283 -10.64 0.80 3.14
N GLY A 284 -9.37 1.02 2.84
CA GLY A 284 -8.74 0.70 1.56
C GLY A 284 -7.24 0.90 1.55
N VAL A 285 -6.61 0.69 0.39
CA VAL A 285 -5.18 0.93 0.15
C VAL A 285 -5.03 1.63 -1.19
N LEU A 286 -4.27 2.72 -1.20
CA LEU A 286 -3.73 3.32 -2.42
C LEU A 286 -2.39 2.66 -2.73
N PHE A 287 -2.28 2.03 -3.89
CA PHE A 287 -1.07 1.32 -4.31
C PHE A 287 -0.53 1.88 -5.62
N ALA A 288 0.79 2.02 -5.70
CA ALA A 288 1.49 2.39 -6.91
C ALA A 288 2.77 1.58 -7.07
N GLU A 289 3.17 1.36 -8.32
CA GLU A 289 4.43 0.71 -8.64
C GLU A 289 5.06 1.30 -9.90
N ALA A 290 6.37 1.14 -10.03
CA ALA A 290 7.14 1.72 -11.11
C ALA A 290 8.18 0.73 -11.65
N GLY A 291 8.54 0.91 -12.92
CA GLY A 291 9.62 0.17 -13.56
C GLY A 291 11.01 0.69 -13.15
N GLU A 292 11.08 1.84 -12.51
CA GLU A 292 12.27 2.49 -12.01
C GLU A 292 12.55 2.09 -10.54
N ILE A 293 13.84 2.04 -10.18
CA ILE A 293 14.23 1.92 -8.77
C ILE A 293 14.06 3.25 -8.04
N ASN A 294 13.71 3.19 -6.76
CA ASN A 294 13.60 4.35 -5.89
C ASN A 294 12.71 5.47 -6.46
N CYS A 295 11.68 5.11 -7.22
CA CYS A 295 10.69 6.08 -7.72
C CYS A 295 9.88 6.70 -6.58
N PHE A 296 9.71 5.95 -5.49
CA PHE A 296 9.01 6.39 -4.29
C PHE A 296 10.02 6.56 -3.15
N GLY A 297 10.32 7.81 -2.83
CA GLY A 297 11.06 8.20 -1.64
C GLY A 297 10.14 8.68 -0.54
N TYR A 298 10.77 9.19 0.51
CA TYR A 298 10.15 9.83 1.66
C TYR A 298 9.24 11.02 1.30
N GLU A 299 9.60 11.82 0.30
CA GLU A 299 8.78 12.96 -0.12
C GLU A 299 7.53 12.52 -0.90
N GLU A 300 7.67 11.51 -1.78
CA GLU A 300 6.53 10.90 -2.46
C GLU A 300 5.59 10.19 -1.48
N GLU A 301 6.14 9.52 -0.46
CA GLU A 301 5.37 8.89 0.61
C GLU A 301 4.50 9.90 1.36
N ASP A 302 5.06 11.03 1.80
CA ASP A 302 4.30 12.08 2.49
C ASP A 302 3.21 12.68 1.59
N ALA A 303 3.56 13.00 0.35
CA ALA A 303 2.65 13.62 -0.59
C ALA A 303 1.47 12.71 -0.94
N LEU A 304 1.72 11.40 -1.13
CA LEU A 304 0.69 10.41 -1.41
C LEU A 304 -0.09 10.00 -0.16
N ALA A 305 0.50 10.03 1.03
CA ALA A 305 -0.20 9.84 2.29
C ALA A 305 -1.25 10.93 2.52
N LEU A 306 -0.94 12.18 2.17
CA LEU A 306 -1.92 13.27 2.17
C LEU A 306 -3.06 13.02 1.18
N VAL A 307 -2.75 12.53 -0.03
CA VAL A 307 -3.77 12.15 -1.01
C VAL A 307 -4.66 11.01 -0.48
N ALA A 308 -4.08 9.97 0.12
CA ALA A 308 -4.81 8.85 0.70
C ALA A 308 -5.73 9.29 1.86
N GLY A 309 -5.26 10.19 2.73
CA GLY A 309 -6.07 10.77 3.79
C GLY A 309 -7.22 11.63 3.26
N HIS A 310 -6.97 12.45 2.22
CA HIS A 310 -8.00 13.24 1.57
C HIS A 310 -9.04 12.37 0.88
N LEU A 311 -8.60 11.32 0.19
CA LEU A 311 -9.46 10.31 -0.42
C LEU A 311 -10.37 9.68 0.65
N ALA A 312 -9.83 9.25 1.79
CA ALA A 312 -10.63 8.71 2.88
C ALA A 312 -11.73 9.67 3.36
N ALA A 313 -11.38 10.95 3.55
CA ALA A 313 -12.33 11.98 3.96
C ALA A 313 -13.44 12.21 2.92
N ARG A 314 -13.10 12.26 1.62
CA ARG A 314 -14.07 12.40 0.53
C ARG A 314 -14.99 11.19 0.40
N MET A 315 -14.45 9.99 0.57
CA MET A 315 -15.24 8.75 0.59
C MET A 315 -16.28 8.77 1.72
N ALA A 316 -15.88 9.21 2.92
CA ALA A 316 -16.79 9.32 4.05
C ALA A 316 -17.92 10.33 3.79
N LEU A 317 -17.62 11.49 3.20
CA LEU A 317 -18.62 12.51 2.87
C LEU A 317 -19.64 12.01 1.83
N LEU A 318 -19.17 11.47 0.70
CA LEU A 318 -20.05 10.98 -0.37
C LEU A 318 -20.97 9.85 0.11
N ARG A 319 -20.49 9.01 1.04
CA ARG A 319 -21.31 7.97 1.70
C ARG A 319 -22.42 8.53 2.58
N GLN A 320 -22.21 9.70 3.18
CA GLN A 320 -23.22 10.39 3.98
C GLN A 320 -24.26 11.04 3.05
N GLU A 321 -23.83 11.74 2.01
CA GLU A 321 -24.72 12.36 1.01
C GLU A 321 -25.64 11.32 0.35
N THR A 322 -25.07 10.19 -0.08
CA THR A 322 -25.85 9.08 -0.68
C THR A 322 -26.88 8.46 0.28
N GLN A 323 -26.67 8.57 1.60
CA GLN A 323 -27.63 8.07 2.61
C GLN A 323 -28.77 9.05 2.87
N GLU A 324 -28.56 10.33 2.64
CA GLU A 324 -29.54 11.40 2.82
C GLU A 324 -30.37 11.66 1.56
N GLU A 325 -29.84 11.33 0.38
CA GLU A 325 -30.54 11.47 -0.89
C GLU A 325 -31.72 10.50 -1.05
N THR A 326 -32.87 11.04 -1.47
CA THR A 326 -34.03 10.27 -1.92
C THR A 326 -33.79 9.85 -3.38
N PRO A 327 -34.08 8.61 -3.81
CA PRO A 327 -33.72 8.15 -5.15
C PRO A 327 -34.30 9.08 -6.23
N ALA A 328 -33.43 9.72 -7.01
CA ALA A 328 -33.85 10.37 -8.24
C ALA A 328 -34.05 9.30 -9.32
N GLU A 329 -35.15 9.39 -10.08
CA GLU A 329 -35.44 8.50 -11.21
C GLU A 329 -34.31 8.58 -12.24
N ALA A 330 -33.44 7.57 -12.26
CA ALA A 330 -32.42 7.43 -13.29
C ALA A 330 -33.08 6.90 -14.56
N MET A 331 -32.90 7.61 -15.68
CA MET A 331 -33.38 7.17 -16.99
C MET A 331 -32.79 5.79 -17.33
N SER A 332 -33.64 4.77 -17.34
CA SER A 332 -33.25 3.41 -17.73
C SER A 332 -32.86 3.40 -19.22
N PRO A 333 -31.68 2.87 -19.60
CA PRO A 333 -31.33 2.70 -21.00
C PRO A 333 -32.34 1.76 -21.68
N ALA A 334 -32.60 1.99 -22.97
CA ALA A 334 -33.47 1.13 -23.75
C ALA A 334 -32.91 -0.31 -23.78
N PRO A 335 -33.77 -1.34 -23.65
CA PRO A 335 -33.31 -2.72 -23.66
C PRO A 335 -32.61 -3.04 -24.99
N ALA A 336 -31.41 -3.59 -24.91
CA ALA A 336 -30.73 -4.13 -26.08
C ALA A 336 -31.35 -5.48 -26.46
N ASP A 337 -31.56 -5.73 -27.75
CA ASP A 337 -32.03 -7.03 -28.24
C ASP A 337 -30.95 -8.11 -28.03
N GLY A 338 -31.27 -9.13 -27.24
CA GLY A 338 -30.39 -10.28 -26.97
C GLY A 338 -30.86 -11.14 -25.79
N GLN A 339 -30.42 -12.41 -25.74
CA GLN A 339 -30.58 -13.28 -24.57
C GLN A 339 -29.21 -13.52 -23.93
N LEU A 340 -29.12 -13.32 -22.62
CA LEU A 340 -27.94 -13.54 -21.80
C LEU A 340 -28.21 -14.67 -20.80
N THR A 341 -27.43 -15.75 -20.80
CA THR A 341 -27.61 -16.84 -19.84
C THR A 341 -26.84 -16.54 -18.56
N VAL A 342 -27.52 -16.33 -17.44
CA VAL A 342 -26.85 -16.13 -16.15
C VAL A 342 -26.86 -17.42 -15.34
N ARG A 343 -25.68 -17.90 -14.92
CA ARG A 343 -25.54 -19.06 -14.03
C ARG A 343 -25.04 -18.64 -12.67
N TYR A 344 -25.70 -19.09 -11.62
CA TYR A 344 -25.35 -18.79 -10.23
C TYR A 344 -25.09 -20.06 -9.42
N PHE A 345 -23.92 -20.12 -8.78
CA PHE A 345 -23.54 -21.22 -7.91
C PHE A 345 -23.64 -20.79 -6.45
N ARG A 346 -24.55 -21.42 -5.70
CA ARG A 346 -24.85 -21.00 -4.31
C ARG A 346 -23.72 -21.26 -3.32
N ALA A 347 -22.81 -22.21 -3.64
CA ALA A 347 -21.76 -22.66 -2.73
C ALA A 347 -20.74 -21.54 -2.43
N ASP A 348 -20.35 -20.79 -3.45
CA ASP A 348 -19.39 -19.68 -3.37
C ASP A 348 -19.96 -18.34 -3.88
N GLN A 349 -21.26 -18.35 -4.20
CA GLN A 349 -22.00 -17.20 -4.74
C GLN A 349 -21.40 -16.70 -6.06
N SER A 350 -20.77 -17.58 -6.86
CA SER A 350 -20.22 -17.22 -8.17
C SER A 350 -21.30 -17.04 -9.23
N VAL A 351 -21.10 -16.01 -10.07
CA VAL A 351 -21.97 -15.67 -11.19
C VAL A 351 -21.16 -15.77 -12.49
N PHE A 352 -21.76 -16.40 -13.49
CA PHE A 352 -21.23 -16.51 -14.84
C PHE A 352 -22.23 -15.94 -15.83
N LEU A 353 -21.72 -15.21 -16.81
CA LEU A 353 -22.46 -14.77 -17.98
C LEU A 353 -22.09 -15.72 -19.13
N ASP A 354 -23.07 -16.50 -19.57
CA ASP A 354 -22.93 -17.65 -20.46
C ASP A 354 -21.90 -18.68 -19.97
N ARG A 355 -20.63 -18.52 -20.39
CA ARG A 355 -19.50 -19.37 -20.00
C ARG A 355 -18.40 -18.60 -19.27
N ASP A 356 -18.49 -17.28 -19.23
CA ASP A 356 -17.46 -16.40 -18.71
C ASP A 356 -17.71 -16.08 -17.24
N TYR A 357 -16.64 -16.16 -16.45
CA TYR A 357 -16.69 -15.85 -15.02
C TYR A 357 -16.82 -14.34 -14.84
N LEU A 358 -17.87 -13.91 -14.13
CA LEU A 358 -18.07 -12.50 -13.83
C LEU A 358 -17.52 -12.14 -12.46
N ILE A 359 -18.02 -12.79 -11.41
CA ILE A 359 -17.82 -12.36 -10.01
C ILE A 359 -18.22 -13.47 -9.03
N LYS A 360 -17.85 -13.36 -7.75
CA LYS A 360 -18.28 -14.27 -6.68
C LYS A 360 -18.54 -13.56 -5.36
N GLY A 361 -18.98 -14.31 -4.35
CA GLY A 361 -19.24 -13.80 -3.01
C GLY A 361 -20.44 -12.86 -2.96
N VAL A 362 -20.43 -11.95 -1.98
CA VAL A 362 -21.54 -11.03 -1.70
C VAL A 362 -21.97 -10.24 -2.93
N ALA A 363 -21.03 -9.76 -3.75
CA ALA A 363 -21.38 -9.04 -4.98
C ALA A 363 -22.11 -9.93 -6.00
N GLY A 364 -21.70 -11.18 -6.15
CA GLY A 364 -22.44 -12.15 -6.96
C GLY A 364 -23.84 -12.45 -6.40
N ALA A 365 -23.98 -12.54 -5.08
CA ALA A 365 -25.28 -12.69 -4.42
C ALA A 365 -26.19 -11.47 -4.64
N ILE A 366 -25.65 -10.24 -4.57
CA ILE A 366 -26.38 -9.00 -4.88
C ILE A 366 -26.88 -9.04 -6.32
N LEU A 367 -25.99 -9.26 -7.29
CA LEU A 367 -26.37 -9.30 -8.70
C LEU A 367 -27.46 -10.35 -8.96
N TRP A 368 -27.30 -11.56 -8.41
CA TRP A 368 -28.29 -12.61 -8.54
C TRP A 368 -29.65 -12.23 -7.94
N ARG A 369 -29.66 -11.51 -6.81
CA ARG A 369 -30.89 -11.00 -6.20
C ARG A 369 -31.58 -9.99 -7.10
N LEU A 370 -30.85 -9.01 -7.62
CA LEU A 370 -31.36 -7.96 -8.51
C LEU A 370 -31.96 -8.57 -9.78
N LEU A 371 -31.24 -9.49 -10.44
CA LEU A 371 -31.69 -10.15 -11.66
C LEU A 371 -32.96 -10.99 -11.44
N ARG A 372 -33.08 -11.65 -10.28
CA ARG A 372 -34.29 -12.41 -9.95
C ARG A 372 -35.51 -11.52 -9.71
N GLU A 373 -35.34 -10.37 -9.06
CA GLU A 373 -36.42 -9.39 -8.87
C GLU A 373 -36.84 -8.77 -10.20
N HIS A 374 -35.88 -8.48 -11.09
CA HIS A 374 -36.17 -8.02 -12.44
C HIS A 374 -36.97 -9.04 -13.24
N LEU A 375 -36.57 -10.32 -13.22
CA LEU A 375 -37.29 -11.40 -13.93
C LEU A 375 -38.68 -11.68 -13.34
N ALA A 376 -38.86 -11.55 -12.04
CA ALA A 376 -40.13 -11.83 -11.38
C ALA A 376 -41.14 -10.68 -11.55
N ASN A 377 -40.66 -9.44 -11.39
CA ASN A 377 -41.53 -8.28 -11.16
C ASN A 377 -41.26 -7.11 -12.13
N GLY A 378 -40.28 -7.23 -13.03
CA GLY A 378 -39.86 -6.14 -13.92
C GLY A 378 -39.21 -4.96 -13.20
N ARG A 379 -38.74 -5.17 -11.95
CA ARG A 379 -38.18 -4.11 -11.11
C ARG A 379 -36.73 -3.81 -11.50
N ASN A 380 -36.42 -2.52 -11.66
CA ASN A 380 -35.12 -2.05 -12.16
C ASN A 380 -34.39 -1.13 -11.18
N GLU A 381 -35.10 -0.64 -10.16
CA GLU A 381 -34.58 0.33 -9.22
C GLU A 381 -34.50 -0.24 -7.81
N PHE A 382 -33.33 -0.02 -7.19
CA PHE A 382 -33.03 -0.54 -5.87
C PHE A 382 -32.33 0.50 -5.01
N THR A 383 -32.63 0.50 -3.71
CA THR A 383 -32.00 1.41 -2.73
C THR A 383 -30.88 0.71 -1.98
N THR A 384 -29.83 1.46 -1.62
CA THR A 384 -28.75 0.92 -0.77
C THR A 384 -29.30 0.41 0.56
N ARG A 385 -30.32 1.07 1.11
CA ARG A 385 -30.98 0.68 2.38
C ARG A 385 -31.66 -0.68 2.29
N GLU A 386 -32.40 -0.97 1.21
CA GLU A 386 -33.07 -2.28 1.10
C GLU A 386 -32.05 -3.41 0.94
N LEU A 387 -30.97 -3.19 0.18
CA LEU A 387 -29.91 -4.18 0.02
C LEU A 387 -29.20 -4.44 1.34
N ARG A 388 -28.95 -3.40 2.15
CA ARG A 388 -28.38 -3.53 3.51
C ARG A 388 -29.27 -4.37 4.44
N LEU A 389 -30.59 -4.27 4.28
CA LEU A 389 -31.56 -4.94 5.16
C LEU A 389 -31.96 -6.33 4.66
N ASP A 390 -31.53 -6.78 3.48
CA ASP A 390 -31.89 -8.08 2.93
C ASP A 390 -31.10 -9.22 3.61
N PRO A 391 -31.75 -10.04 4.46
CA PRO A 391 -31.07 -11.12 5.18
C PRO A 391 -30.58 -12.23 4.25
N ALA A 392 -31.10 -12.33 3.03
CA ALA A 392 -30.67 -13.32 2.05
C ALA A 392 -29.26 -13.02 1.49
N LEU A 393 -28.84 -11.75 1.55
CA LEU A 393 -27.52 -11.32 1.10
C LEU A 393 -26.41 -11.60 2.14
N ARG A 394 -26.78 -11.91 3.40
CA ARG A 394 -25.87 -12.21 4.51
C ARG A 394 -24.72 -11.19 4.61
N LEU A 395 -25.07 -9.90 4.51
CA LEU A 395 -24.10 -8.82 4.66
C LEU A 395 -23.51 -8.86 6.07
N PRO A 396 -22.18 -8.72 6.24
CA PRO A 396 -21.57 -8.64 7.56
C PRO A 396 -22.17 -7.49 8.39
N ALA A 397 -22.16 -7.63 9.72
CA ALA A 397 -22.75 -6.65 10.64
C ALA A 397 -22.18 -5.21 10.53
N HIS A 398 -20.98 -5.06 9.93
CA HIS A 398 -20.39 -3.76 9.63
C HIS A 398 -20.80 -3.29 8.22
N SER A 399 -21.52 -2.16 8.19
CA SER A 399 -22.13 -1.48 7.04
C SER A 399 -21.17 -1.02 5.94
N GLU A 400 -19.86 -1.15 6.13
CA GLU A 400 -18.79 -0.63 5.27
C GLU A 400 -18.59 -1.41 3.94
N ASN A 401 -19.25 -2.57 3.80
CA ASN A 401 -18.94 -3.54 2.74
C ASN A 401 -19.79 -3.44 1.48
N LEU A 402 -20.92 -2.72 1.49
CA LEU A 402 -21.84 -2.71 0.34
C LEU A 402 -21.30 -1.86 -0.81
N ASP A 403 -20.75 -0.67 -0.52
CA ASP A 403 -20.36 0.29 -1.57
C ASP A 403 -19.24 -0.27 -2.46
N ALA A 404 -18.22 -0.90 -1.85
CA ALA A 404 -17.14 -1.56 -2.59
C ALA A 404 -17.67 -2.67 -3.51
N ARG A 405 -18.72 -3.39 -3.09
CA ARG A 405 -19.34 -4.47 -3.88
C ARG A 405 -20.19 -3.91 -5.01
N LEU A 406 -20.92 -2.82 -4.78
CA LEU A 406 -21.69 -2.14 -5.80
C LEU A 406 -20.80 -1.50 -6.87
N ILE A 407 -19.68 -0.89 -6.48
CA ILE A 407 -18.69 -0.35 -7.43
C ILE A 407 -18.07 -1.48 -8.25
N LEU A 408 -17.69 -2.58 -7.60
CA LEU A 408 -17.13 -3.73 -8.28
C LEU A 408 -18.11 -4.37 -9.28
N LEU A 409 -19.42 -4.35 -8.97
CA LEU A 409 -20.47 -4.74 -9.91
C LEU A 409 -20.68 -3.73 -11.05
N ARG A 410 -20.60 -2.43 -10.78
CA ARG A 410 -20.76 -1.39 -11.82
C ARG A 410 -19.62 -1.44 -12.85
N LYS A 411 -18.41 -1.80 -12.41
CA LYS A 411 -17.21 -1.88 -13.26
C LYS A 411 -17.05 -3.18 -14.03
N ARG A 412 -17.85 -4.21 -13.75
CA ARG A 412 -17.77 -5.53 -14.39
C ARG A 412 -19.02 -5.82 -15.18
#